data_AF-A0AAD9KCC3-F1
#
_entry.id   AF-A0AAD9KCC3-F1
#
_cell.length_a   1.000
_cell.length_b   1.000
_cell.length_c   1.000
_cell.angle_alpha   90.00
_cell.angle_beta   90.00
_cell.angle_gamma   90.00
#
_symmetry.space_group_name_H-M   'P 1'
#
loop_
_entity.id
_entity.type
_entity.pdbx_description
1 polymer ?
#
loop_
_entity_poly.entity_id
_entity_poly.type
_entity_poly.pdbx_seq_one_letter_code
_entity_poly.pdbx_strand_id
1 'polypeptide(L)'
;MITTSQVDMITSSQVDVITTSHVDMITTSHVDMITTCQADLITTSQADIITTSQVDMITTSQVDMITTSQVDMITTSHVDMITTSQADMITTSHVDRITTSQVDMITTSQVDMITTSQVDVITTSQVDVITTSQIDVITTSQVDVITTSQIDVITTSQVDVITTSQIDVITTSQVD
;
A
#
# COMPACT_ATOMS: atom_id res chain seq x y z
N MET A 1 -31.00 -2.81 -10.04
CA MET A 1 -29.95 -3.23 -9.10
C MET A 1 -29.08 -4.22 -9.85
N ILE A 2 -27.76 -4.03 -9.84
CA ILE A 2 -26.79 -5.03 -10.31
C ILE A 2 -26.71 -6.12 -9.22
N THR A 3 -26.62 -7.39 -9.61
CA THR A 3 -26.42 -8.53 -8.69
C THR A 3 -24.98 -9.05 -8.77
N THR A 4 -24.53 -9.80 -7.76
CA THR A 4 -23.21 -10.46 -7.78
C THR A 4 -23.04 -11.35 -9.01
N SER A 5 -24.07 -12.12 -9.40
CA SER A 5 -24.03 -12.91 -10.63
C SER A 5 -23.92 -12.07 -11.92
N GLN A 6 -24.41 -10.82 -11.91
CA GLN A 6 -24.21 -9.91 -13.03
C GLN A 6 -22.79 -9.33 -13.04
N VAL A 7 -22.19 -9.11 -11.87
CA VAL A 7 -20.78 -8.72 -11.73
C VAL A 7 -19.86 -9.86 -12.17
N ASP A 8 -20.20 -11.12 -11.90
CA ASP A 8 -19.47 -12.33 -12.35
C ASP A 8 -19.46 -12.53 -13.87
N MET A 9 -20.43 -11.93 -14.56
CA MET A 9 -20.54 -12.00 -16.02
C MET A 9 -19.83 -10.84 -16.73
N ILE A 10 -19.19 -9.92 -16.00
CA ILE A 10 -18.40 -8.84 -16.59
C ILE A 10 -17.19 -9.45 -17.31
N THR A 11 -16.98 -9.00 -18.54
CA THR A 11 -15.88 -9.42 -19.41
C THR A 11 -14.80 -8.35 -19.48
N SER A 12 -13.56 -8.72 -19.83
CA SER A 12 -12.47 -7.76 -20.05
C SER A 12 -12.84 -6.68 -21.07
N SER A 13 -13.53 -7.04 -22.16
CA SER A 13 -13.99 -6.05 -23.15
C SER A 13 -15.02 -5.04 -22.62
N GLN A 14 -15.78 -5.40 -21.58
CA GLN A 14 -16.69 -4.46 -20.91
C GLN A 14 -15.93 -3.55 -19.93
N VAL A 15 -14.88 -4.07 -19.28
CA VAL A 15 -13.98 -3.29 -18.44
C VAL A 15 -13.18 -2.28 -19.30
N ASP A 16 -12.79 -2.68 -20.51
CA ASP A 16 -12.08 -1.84 -21.50
C ASP A 16 -12.79 -0.57 -21.93
N VAL A 17 -14.11 -0.53 -21.82
CA VAL A 17 -14.92 0.64 -22.19
C VAL A 17 -15.39 1.47 -20.98
N ILE A 18 -14.94 1.14 -19.76
CA ILE A 18 -15.19 1.93 -18.56
C ILE A 18 -14.45 3.27 -18.69
N THR A 19 -15.13 4.35 -18.29
CA THR A 19 -14.61 5.72 -18.34
C THR A 19 -14.65 6.32 -16.94
N THR A 20 -13.99 7.44 -16.73
CA THR A 20 -14.03 8.17 -15.46
C THR A 20 -15.47 8.46 -14.99
N SER A 21 -16.36 8.86 -15.90
CA SER A 21 -17.77 9.09 -15.55
C SER A 21 -18.51 7.82 -15.11
N HIS A 22 -18.12 6.64 -15.61
CA HIS A 22 -18.66 5.38 -15.11
C HIS A 22 -18.12 5.06 -13.70
N VAL A 23 -16.84 5.32 -13.48
CA VAL A 23 -16.17 5.16 -12.17
C VAL A 23 -16.79 6.08 -11.11
N ASP A 24 -17.14 7.32 -11.47
CA ASP A 24 -17.82 8.28 -10.59
C ASP A 24 -19.22 7.82 -10.14
N MET A 25 -19.84 6.90 -10.87
CA MET A 25 -21.15 6.32 -10.52
C MET A 25 -21.03 5.09 -9.61
N ILE A 26 -19.81 4.58 -9.37
CA ILE A 26 -19.58 3.46 -8.46
C ILE A 26 -19.89 3.89 -7.03
N THR A 27 -20.51 3.00 -6.27
CA THR A 27 -20.88 3.20 -4.86
C THR A 27 -20.24 2.10 -4.03
N THR A 28 -20.22 2.26 -2.70
CA THR A 28 -19.70 1.23 -1.78
C THR A 28 -20.35 -0.13 -2.01
N SER A 29 -21.68 -0.18 -2.21
CA SER A 29 -22.39 -1.42 -2.53
C SER A 29 -21.95 -2.07 -3.84
N HIS A 30 -21.48 -1.29 -4.82
CA HIS A 30 -20.91 -1.84 -6.05
C HIS A 30 -19.52 -2.42 -5.80
N VAL A 31 -18.70 -1.73 -5.03
CA VAL A 31 -17.36 -2.18 -4.62
C VAL A 31 -17.47 -3.48 -3.83
N ASP A 32 -18.43 -3.60 -2.91
CA ASP A 32 -18.73 -4.82 -2.14
C ASP A 32 -19.12 -6.05 -2.99
N MET A 33 -19.56 -5.83 -4.23
CA MET A 33 -19.88 -6.91 -5.16
C MET A 33 -18.68 -7.35 -6.02
N ILE A 34 -17.56 -6.62 -6.00
CA ILE A 34 -16.34 -6.98 -6.73
C ILE A 34 -15.68 -8.17 -6.03
N THR A 35 -15.54 -9.27 -6.76
CA THR A 35 -14.78 -10.46 -6.34
C THR A 35 -13.36 -10.41 -6.92
N THR A 36 -12.50 -11.33 -6.48
CA THR A 36 -11.12 -11.48 -6.99
C THR A 36 -11.06 -11.65 -8.52
N CYS A 37 -12.04 -12.34 -9.11
CA CYS A 37 -12.08 -12.57 -10.56
C CYS A 37 -12.32 -11.27 -11.35
N GLN A 38 -13.10 -10.31 -10.83
CA GLN A 38 -13.27 -9.02 -11.52
C GLN A 38 -12.09 -8.09 -11.29
N ALA A 39 -11.41 -8.17 -10.14
CA ALA A 39 -10.19 -7.42 -9.90
C ALA A 39 -9.09 -7.81 -10.92
N ASP A 40 -9.02 -9.07 -11.34
CA ASP A 40 -8.12 -9.53 -12.41
C ASP A 40 -8.46 -8.97 -13.81
N LEU A 41 -9.68 -8.45 -14.01
CA LEU A 41 -10.07 -7.82 -15.27
C LEU A 41 -9.67 -6.34 -15.36
N ILE A 42 -9.26 -5.73 -14.24
CA ILE A 42 -8.84 -4.33 -14.20
C ILE A 42 -7.47 -4.21 -14.86
N THR A 43 -7.40 -3.57 -16.02
CA THR A 43 -6.13 -3.23 -16.66
C THR A 43 -5.52 -1.98 -16.01
N THR A 44 -4.24 -1.73 -16.29
CA THR A 44 -3.55 -0.52 -15.84
C THR A 44 -4.27 0.76 -16.27
N SER A 45 -4.86 0.78 -17.48
CA SER A 45 -5.60 1.94 -17.97
C SER A 45 -6.94 2.14 -17.25
N GLN A 46 -7.59 1.09 -16.75
CA GLN A 46 -8.74 1.28 -15.87
C GLN A 46 -8.33 1.68 -14.46
N ALA A 47 -7.20 1.19 -13.97
CA ALA A 47 -6.66 1.63 -12.69
C ALA A 47 -6.34 3.15 -12.71
N ASP A 48 -5.80 3.67 -13.82
CA ASP A 48 -5.48 5.09 -13.99
C ASP A 48 -6.70 6.03 -13.93
N ILE A 49 -7.92 5.53 -14.16
CA ILE A 49 -9.16 6.32 -14.08
C ILE A 49 -9.91 6.16 -12.76
N ILE A 50 -9.38 5.34 -11.83
CA ILE A 50 -9.87 5.28 -10.44
C ILE A 50 -9.61 6.65 -9.80
N THR A 51 -10.53 7.15 -8.97
CA THR A 51 -10.30 8.37 -8.18
C THR A 51 -10.05 8.03 -6.71
N THR A 52 -9.50 8.98 -5.96
CA THR A 52 -9.28 8.82 -4.52
C THR A 52 -10.56 8.51 -3.75
N SER A 53 -11.72 8.98 -4.22
CA SER A 53 -13.02 8.64 -3.62
C SER A 53 -13.42 7.18 -3.85
N GLN A 54 -13.06 6.56 -4.99
CA GLN A 54 -13.30 5.12 -5.16
C GLN A 54 -12.30 4.29 -4.38
N VAL A 55 -11.06 4.76 -4.28
CA VAL A 55 -10.06 4.15 -3.41
C VAL A 55 -10.61 4.15 -1.97
N ASP A 56 -11.12 5.27 -1.44
CA ASP A 56 -11.73 5.39 -0.10
C ASP A 56 -12.93 4.45 0.17
N MET A 57 -13.57 3.93 -0.88
CA MET A 57 -14.64 2.93 -0.74
C MET A 57 -14.13 1.49 -0.59
N ILE A 58 -12.83 1.24 -0.76
CA ILE A 58 -12.22 -0.09 -0.59
C ILE A 58 -12.23 -0.47 0.90
N THR A 59 -12.82 -1.62 1.19
CA THR A 59 -12.91 -2.24 2.51
C THR A 59 -11.73 -3.15 2.78
N THR A 60 -11.49 -3.47 4.06
CA THR A 60 -10.47 -4.43 4.49
C THR A 60 -10.61 -5.79 3.79
N SER A 61 -11.84 -6.29 3.66
CA SER A 61 -12.10 -7.58 2.99
C SER A 61 -11.75 -7.55 1.50
N GLN A 62 -11.83 -6.38 0.84
CA GLN A 62 -11.36 -6.25 -0.54
C GLN A 62 -9.84 -6.14 -0.60
N VAL A 63 -9.19 -5.46 0.34
CA VAL A 63 -7.73 -5.46 0.43
C VAL A 63 -7.21 -6.88 0.61
N ASP A 64 -7.80 -7.69 1.50
CA ASP A 64 -7.45 -9.11 1.68
C ASP A 64 -7.60 -9.96 0.41
N MET A 65 -8.50 -9.56 -0.50
CA MET A 65 -8.71 -10.21 -1.79
C MET A 65 -7.70 -9.78 -2.86
N ILE A 66 -6.94 -8.70 -2.65
CA ILE A 66 -5.91 -8.26 -3.59
C ILE A 66 -4.84 -9.34 -3.68
N THR A 67 -4.63 -9.86 -4.88
CA THR A 67 -3.61 -10.87 -5.14
C THR A 67 -2.23 -10.23 -5.22
N THR A 68 -1.21 -11.04 -5.01
CA THR A 68 0.19 -10.65 -5.13
C THR A 68 0.55 -10.13 -6.52
N SER A 69 -0.06 -10.69 -7.58
CA SER A 69 0.11 -10.19 -8.95
C SER A 69 -0.59 -8.86 -9.19
N GLN A 70 -1.68 -8.58 -8.49
CA GLN A 70 -2.36 -7.28 -8.57
C GLN A 70 -1.55 -6.19 -7.87
N VAL A 71 -0.87 -6.50 -6.76
CA VAL A 71 0.10 -5.57 -6.12
C VAL A 71 1.21 -5.18 -7.09
N ASP A 72 1.71 -6.14 -7.89
CA ASP A 72 2.74 -5.87 -8.91
C ASP A 72 2.24 -4.93 -10.03
N MET A 73 0.92 -4.81 -10.24
CA MET A 73 0.32 -3.87 -11.22
C MET A 73 0.05 -2.47 -10.65
N ILE A 74 0.19 -2.27 -9.34
CA ILE A 74 0.01 -0.95 -8.71
C ILE A 74 1.13 -0.03 -9.24
N THR A 75 0.75 1.08 -9.86
CA THR A 75 1.71 2.06 -10.37
C THR A 75 2.07 3.04 -9.26
N THR A 76 3.11 3.85 -9.49
CA THR A 76 3.50 4.92 -8.58
C THR A 76 2.41 5.99 -8.40
N SER A 77 1.58 6.25 -9.41
CA SER A 77 0.42 7.14 -9.30
C SER A 77 -0.69 6.54 -8.44
N HIS A 78 -0.87 5.22 -8.47
CA HIS A 78 -1.83 4.56 -7.58
C HIS A 78 -1.38 4.59 -6.12
N VAL A 79 -0.07 4.50 -5.85
CA VAL A 79 0.45 4.62 -4.47
C VAL A 79 0.12 5.98 -3.87
N ASP A 80 0.25 7.07 -4.63
CA ASP A 80 -0.11 8.42 -4.18
C ASP A 80 -1.61 8.56 -3.83
N MET A 81 -2.45 7.74 -4.44
CA MET A 81 -3.90 7.73 -4.18
C MET A 81 -4.33 6.94 -2.94
N ILE A 82 -3.45 6.10 -2.39
CA ILE A 82 -3.76 5.31 -1.19
C ILE A 82 -4.02 6.28 -0.04
N THR A 83 -5.19 6.19 0.57
CA THR A 83 -5.53 7.01 1.74
C THR A 83 -4.81 6.47 2.98
N THR A 84 -4.67 7.33 3.99
CA THR A 84 -4.15 6.96 5.31
C THR A 84 -4.92 5.80 5.94
N SER A 85 -6.24 5.75 5.73
CA SER A 85 -7.08 4.65 6.21
C SER A 85 -6.83 3.34 5.49
N GLN A 86 -6.48 3.34 4.20
CA GLN A 86 -6.11 2.09 3.52
C GLN A 86 -4.69 1.65 3.79
N ALA A 87 -3.76 2.59 4.02
CA ALA A 87 -2.40 2.24 4.41
C ALA A 87 -2.39 1.31 5.64
N ASP A 88 -3.27 1.59 6.62
CA ASP A 88 -3.49 0.73 7.79
C ASP A 88 -4.11 -0.64 7.44
N MET A 89 -4.85 -0.74 6.34
CA MET A 89 -5.48 -1.99 5.88
C MET A 89 -4.56 -2.89 5.06
N ILE A 90 -3.41 -2.40 4.57
CA ILE A 90 -2.47 -3.20 3.78
C ILE A 90 -1.99 -4.40 4.61
N THR A 91 -2.14 -5.63 4.11
CA THR A 91 -1.71 -6.80 4.88
C THR A 91 -0.20 -6.97 4.82
N THR A 92 0.38 -7.70 5.77
CA THR A 92 1.82 -8.01 5.76
C THR A 92 2.25 -8.78 4.50
N SER A 93 1.36 -9.58 3.91
CA SER A 93 1.65 -10.29 2.66
C SER A 93 1.67 -9.36 1.43
N HIS A 94 0.95 -8.24 1.48
CA HIS A 94 1.04 -7.19 0.48
C HIS A 94 2.30 -6.35 0.68
N VAL A 95 2.68 -6.01 1.92
CA VAL A 95 3.89 -5.23 2.23
C VAL A 95 5.14 -5.90 1.67
N ASP A 96 5.31 -7.21 1.85
CA ASP A 96 6.44 -7.99 1.30
C ASP A 96 6.57 -7.87 -0.24
N ARG A 97 5.49 -7.49 -0.93
CA ARG A 97 5.43 -7.36 -2.38
C ARG A 97 5.52 -5.95 -2.92
N ILE A 98 5.49 -4.94 -2.05
CA ILE A 98 5.66 -3.56 -2.49
C ILE A 98 7.03 -3.43 -3.13
N THR A 99 7.09 -3.00 -4.39
CA THR A 99 8.35 -2.81 -5.10
C THR A 99 9.09 -1.60 -4.56
N THR A 100 10.41 -1.55 -4.75
CA THR A 100 11.22 -0.39 -4.31
C THR A 100 10.77 0.93 -4.95
N SER A 101 10.31 0.90 -6.21
CA SER A 101 9.74 2.08 -6.88
C SER A 101 8.40 2.52 -6.29
N GLN A 102 7.61 1.61 -5.72
CA GLN A 102 6.39 1.96 -4.99
C GLN A 102 6.73 2.53 -3.60
N VAL A 103 7.74 1.97 -2.89
CA VAL A 103 8.19 2.50 -1.60
C VAL A 103 8.64 3.95 -1.70
N ASP A 104 9.40 4.32 -2.74
CA ASP A 104 9.86 5.70 -2.98
C ASP A 104 8.70 6.70 -3.11
N MET A 105 7.51 6.22 -3.48
CA MET A 105 6.31 7.02 -3.68
C MET A 105 5.35 7.05 -2.49
N ILE A 106 5.64 6.29 -1.43
CA ILE A 106 4.84 6.34 -0.20
C ILE A 106 4.99 7.72 0.42
N THR A 107 3.88 8.41 0.63
CA THR A 107 3.89 9.75 1.23
C THR A 107 4.20 9.67 2.72
N THR A 108 4.71 10.75 3.31
CA THR A 108 4.97 10.80 4.76
C THR A 108 3.70 10.59 5.60
N SER A 109 2.54 11.05 5.11
CA SER A 109 1.26 10.78 5.77
C SER A 109 0.86 9.31 5.72
N GLN A 110 1.21 8.58 4.66
CA GLN A 110 0.99 7.13 4.61
C GLN A 110 1.97 6.39 5.54
N VAL A 111 3.24 6.81 5.62
CA VAL A 111 4.24 6.23 6.54
C VAL A 111 3.80 6.33 8.00
N ASP A 112 3.25 7.48 8.41
CA ASP A 112 2.72 7.69 9.77
C ASP A 112 1.62 6.67 10.15
N MET A 113 0.93 6.11 9.14
CA MET A 113 -0.15 5.14 9.31
C MET A 113 0.30 3.67 9.18
N ILE A 114 1.56 3.41 8.83
CA ILE A 114 2.07 2.04 8.73
C ILE A 114 2.07 1.41 10.14
N THR A 115 1.49 0.22 10.27
CA THR A 115 1.44 -0.48 11.56
C THR A 115 2.78 -1.12 11.89
N THR A 116 3.01 -1.41 13.18
CA THR A 116 4.22 -2.12 13.60
C THR A 116 4.33 -3.52 12.98
N SER A 117 3.21 -4.19 12.76
CA SER A 117 3.21 -5.49 12.05
C SER A 117 3.60 -5.37 10.59
N GLN A 118 3.28 -4.26 9.92
CA GLN A 118 3.74 -3.99 8.56
C GLN A 118 5.22 -3.66 8.53
N VAL A 119 5.74 -2.87 9.50
CA VAL A 119 7.19 -2.57 9.62
C VAL A 119 8.03 -3.83 9.79
N ASP A 120 7.58 -4.77 10.62
CA ASP A 120 8.28 -6.04 10.90
C ASP A 120 8.55 -6.87 9.63
N VAL A 121 7.70 -6.72 8.59
CA VAL A 121 7.84 -7.46 7.32
C VAL A 121 8.43 -6.66 6.16
N ILE A 122 8.84 -5.40 6.38
CA ILE A 122 9.51 -4.61 5.34
C ILE A 122 10.83 -5.31 4.98
N THR A 123 11.04 -5.57 3.69
CA THR A 123 12.27 -6.23 3.22
C THR A 123 13.47 -5.28 3.28
N THR A 124 14.68 -5.83 3.36
CA THR A 124 15.89 -5.01 3.35
C THR A 124 16.06 -4.19 2.07
N SER A 125 15.57 -4.69 0.93
CA SER A 125 15.58 -3.93 -0.33
C SER A 125 14.60 -2.75 -0.31
N GLN A 126 13.49 -2.88 0.41
CA GLN A 126 12.55 -1.76 0.62
C GLN A 126 13.15 -0.73 1.57
N VAL A 127 13.81 -1.15 2.67
CA VAL A 127 14.49 -0.24 3.60
C VAL A 127 15.56 0.61 2.90
N ASP A 128 16.35 0.02 2.01
CA ASP A 128 17.41 0.71 1.25
C ASP A 128 16.90 1.92 0.44
N VAL A 129 15.62 1.89 0.04
CA VAL A 129 14.99 2.97 -0.74
C VAL A 129 14.06 3.88 0.06
N ILE A 130 13.92 3.68 1.38
CA ILE A 130 13.15 4.61 2.23
C ILE A 130 13.83 5.98 2.19
N THR A 131 13.09 7.02 1.82
CA THR A 131 13.62 8.38 1.73
C THR A 131 13.86 8.97 3.11
N THR A 132 14.75 9.97 3.18
CA THR A 132 15.00 10.67 4.45
C THR A 132 13.76 11.37 5.00
N SER A 133 12.87 11.87 4.14
CA SER A 133 11.59 12.44 4.58
C SER A 133 10.62 11.39 5.14
N GLN A 134 10.67 10.16 4.66
CA GLN A 134 9.90 9.05 5.23
C GLN A 134 10.47 8.63 6.60
N ILE A 135 11.80 8.53 6.75
CA ILE A 135 12.45 8.25 8.05
C ILE A 135 12.08 9.28 9.12
N ASP A 136 12.04 10.57 8.75
CA ASP A 136 11.73 11.69 9.67
C ASP A 136 10.36 11.55 10.35
N VAL A 137 9.41 10.89 9.70
CA VAL A 137 8.05 10.68 10.23
C VAL A 137 7.83 9.28 10.84
N ILE A 138 8.83 8.39 10.85
CA ILE A 138 8.70 7.09 11.52
C ILE A 138 8.53 7.31 13.03
N THR A 139 7.48 6.73 13.60
CA THR A 139 7.17 6.82 15.03
C THR A 139 8.13 5.94 15.86
N THR A 140 8.28 6.27 17.14
CA THR A 140 9.10 5.44 18.04
C THR A 140 8.57 4.02 18.19
N SER A 141 7.25 3.80 18.10
CA SER A 141 6.66 2.46 18.10
C SER A 141 7.01 1.65 16.84
N GLN A 142 7.12 2.30 15.69
CA GLN A 142 7.59 1.65 14.46
C GLN A 142 9.09 1.32 14.55
N VAL A 143 9.92 2.20 15.13
CA VAL A 143 11.35 1.91 15.34
C VAL A 143 11.59 0.72 16.28
N ASP A 144 10.78 0.58 17.34
CA ASP A 144 10.87 -0.50 18.32
C ASP A 144 10.76 -1.91 17.71
N VAL A 145 10.11 -2.04 16.54
CA VAL A 145 9.93 -3.31 15.82
C VAL A 145 10.84 -3.49 14.61
N ILE A 146 11.75 -2.55 14.33
CA ILE A 146 12.73 -2.72 13.25
C ILE A 146 13.67 -3.87 13.60
N THR A 147 13.92 -4.76 12.65
CA THR A 147 14.79 -5.93 12.82
C THR A 147 16.26 -5.58 12.62
N THR A 148 17.17 -6.43 13.12
CA THR A 148 18.62 -6.28 12.91
C THR A 148 18.99 -6.22 11.43
N SER A 149 18.41 -7.09 10.60
CA SER A 149 18.67 -7.11 9.15
C SER A 149 18.19 -5.85 8.44
N GLN A 150 17.13 -5.19 8.93
CA GLN A 150 16.69 -3.91 8.40
C GLN A 150 17.64 -2.78 8.81
N ILE A 151 18.18 -2.80 10.04
CA ILE A 151 19.17 -1.82 10.51
C ILE A 151 20.48 -1.93 9.72
N ASP A 152 20.92 -3.16 9.41
CA ASP A 152 22.17 -3.42 8.67
C ASP A 152 22.22 -2.77 7.28
N VAL A 153 21.07 -2.46 6.70
CA VAL A 153 20.96 -1.82 5.38
C VAL A 153 20.63 -0.34 5.42
N ILE A 154 20.52 0.26 6.61
CA ILE A 154 20.30 1.72 6.73
C ILE A 154 21.54 2.47 6.23
N THR A 155 21.32 3.37 5.28
CA THR A 155 22.35 4.20 4.68
C THR A 155 22.77 5.36 5.59
N THR A 156 23.95 5.93 5.36
CA THR A 156 24.44 7.09 6.13
C THR A 156 23.49 8.28 6.05
N SER A 157 22.87 8.53 4.89
CA SER A 157 21.92 9.63 4.72
C SER A 157 20.61 9.42 5.48
N GLN A 158 20.17 8.16 5.64
CA GLN A 158 19.03 7.84 6.49
C GLN A 158 19.38 8.01 7.97
N VAL A 159 20.57 7.60 8.41
CA VAL A 159 21.05 7.85 9.79
C VAL A 159 21.09 9.33 10.14
N ASP A 160 21.49 10.19 9.20
CA ASP A 160 21.60 11.65 9.42
C ASP A 160 20.27 12.33 9.81
N VAL A 161 19.13 11.70 9.51
CA VAL A 161 17.79 12.24 9.83
C VAL A 161 17.10 11.50 10.98
N ILE A 162 17.72 10.48 11.57
CA ILE A 162 17.15 9.80 12.74
C ILE A 162 17.20 10.75 13.94
N THR A 163 16.04 10.97 14.55
CA THR A 163 15.87 11.82 15.72
C THR A 163 16.40 11.15 16.99
N THR A 164 16.69 11.94 18.02
CA THR A 164 17.10 11.42 19.33
C THR A 164 16.05 10.49 19.95
N SER A 165 14.76 10.80 19.79
CA SER A 165 13.67 9.98 20.32
C SER A 165 13.54 8.63 19.60
N GLN A 166 13.86 8.57 18.31
CA GLN A 166 13.94 7.30 17.57
C GLN A 166 15.16 6.48 18.04
N ILE A 167 16.31 7.12 18.27
CA ILE A 167 17.50 6.42 18.81
C ILE A 167 17.24 5.87 20.21
N ASP A 168 16.52 6.60 21.07
CA ASP A 168 16.25 6.22 22.46
C ASP A 168 15.47 4.90 22.60
N VAL A 169 14.73 4.48 21.55
CA VAL A 169 13.99 3.22 21.52
C VAL A 169 14.73 2.09 20.80
N ILE A 170 15.88 2.35 20.17
CA ILE A 170 16.72 1.30 19.60
C ILE A 170 17.37 0.51 20.74
N THR A 171 17.06 -0.78 20.79
CA THR A 171 17.58 -1.73 21.78
C THR A 171 18.96 -2.23 21.39
N THR A 172 19.73 -2.75 22.36
CA THR A 172 21.03 -3.38 22.04
C THR A 172 20.87 -4.58 21.11
N SER A 173 19.79 -5.37 21.26
CA SER A 173 19.48 -6.50 20.39
C SER A 173 19.24 -6.13 18.93
N GLN A 174 18.96 -4.86 18.63
CA GLN A 174 18.73 -4.36 17.27
C GLN A 174 20.04 -3.93 16.58
N VAL A 175 21.13 -3.78 17.32
CA VAL A 175 22.43 -3.29 16.83
C VAL A 175 23.60 -4.25 17.15
N ASP A 176 23.29 -5.46 17.62
CA ASP A 176 24.24 -6.55 17.93
C ASP A 176 24.44 -7.49 16.73
#